data_AF-A0A2S5KNE2-F1
#
_entry.id   AF-A0A2S5KNE2-F1
#
_cell.length_a   1.000
_cell.length_b   1.000
_cell.length_c   1.000
_cell.angle_alpha   90.00
_cell.angle_beta   90.00
_cell.angle_gamma   90.00
#
_symmetry.space_group_name_H-M   'P 1'
#
loop_
_entity.id
_entity.type
_entity.pdbx_description
1 polymer ?
#
loop_
_entity_poly.entity_id
_entity_poly.type
_entity_poly.pdbx_seq_one_letter_code
_entity_poly.pdbx_strand_id
1 'polypeptide(L)' 'MKQILLDWWRIVRSVLSAFLGVQNEHSRQRDFASDSPWPFIIAGVVLALILVIALVLIVHVVLASG' A
#
# COMPACT_ATOMS: atom_id res chain seq x y z
N MET A 1 -17.90 -13.25 6.43
CA MET A 1 -16.70 -12.67 7.11
C MET A 1 -15.38 -13.07 6.45
N LYS A 2 -15.11 -14.35 6.15
CA LYS A 2 -13.87 -14.78 5.48
C LYS A 2 -13.62 -14.09 4.12
N GLN A 3 -14.67 -13.89 3.31
CA GLN A 3 -14.56 -13.25 2.00
C GLN A 3 -14.00 -11.82 2.09
N ILE A 4 -14.56 -11.00 2.99
CA ILE A 4 -14.11 -9.62 3.23
C ILE A 4 -12.62 -9.57 3.60
N LEU A 5 -12.16 -10.48 4.48
CA LEU A 5 -10.75 -10.54 4.87
C LEU A 5 -9.82 -10.90 3.71
N LEU A 6 -10.23 -11.81 2.83
CA LEU A 6 -9.47 -12.18 1.63
C LEU A 6 -9.38 -11.02 0.64
N ASP A 7 -10.47 -10.26 0.48
CA ASP A 7 -10.50 -9.09 -0.40
C ASP A 7 -9.58 -7.97 0.11
N TRP A 8 -9.56 -7.71 1.42
CA TRP A 8 -8.63 -6.76 2.04
C TRP A 8 -7.16 -7.18 1.88
N TRP A 9 -6.86 -8.46 2.11
CA TRP A 9 -5.50 -8.98 1.92
C TRP A 9 -5.03 -8.83 0.46
N ARG A 10 -5.92 -9.06 -0.50
CA ARG A 10 -5.63 -8.86 -1.93
C ARG A 10 -5.31 -7.40 -2.23
N ILE A 11 -6.09 -6.45 -1.71
CA ILE A 11 -5.85 -5.01 -1.91
C ILE A 11 -4.48 -4.61 -1.36
N VAL A 12 -4.18 -5.00 -0.11
CA VAL A 12 -2.89 -4.69 0.54
C VAL A 12 -1.74 -5.26 -0.28
N ARG A 13 -1.80 -6.53 -0.69
CA ARG A 13 -0.77 -7.15 -1.52
C ARG A 13 -0.60 -6.46 -2.86
N SER A 14 -1.70 -6.05 -3.50
CA SER A 14 -1.64 -5.35 -4.78
C SER A 14 -0.95 -3.99 -4.64
N VAL A 15 -1.39 -3.16 -3.68
CA VAL A 15 -0.80 -1.84 -3.45
C VAL A 15 0.68 -1.96 -3.06
N LEU A 16 1.06 -2.93 -2.22
CA LEU A 16 2.47 -3.19 -1.91
C LEU A 16 3.27 -3.58 -3.16
N SER A 17 2.72 -4.45 -4.01
CA SER A 17 3.39 -4.86 -5.25
C SER A 17 3.56 -3.69 -6.22
N ALA A 18 2.55 -2.80 -6.31
CA ALA A 18 2.59 -1.61 -7.14
C ALA A 18 3.63 -0.61 -6.60
N PHE A 19 3.64 -0.38 -5.30
CA PHE A 19 4.59 0.49 -4.63
C PHE A 19 6.05 0.03 -4.83
N LEU A 20 6.30 -1.28 -4.74
CA LEU A 20 7.61 -1.87 -5.00
C LEU A 20 7.95 -2.00 -6.49
N GLY A 21 7.05 -1.63 -7.40
CA GLY A 21 7.25 -1.76 -8.85
C GLY A 21 7.22 -3.20 -9.38
N VAL A 22 6.81 -4.17 -8.57
CA VAL A 22 6.73 -5.60 -8.92
C VAL A 22 5.31 -6.05 -9.28
N GLN A 23 4.37 -5.11 -9.43
CA GLN A 23 3.00 -5.41 -9.85
C GLN A 23 2.99 -5.94 -11.28
N ASN A 24 2.29 -7.06 -11.49
CA ASN A 24 2.09 -7.65 -12.81
C ASN A 24 0.80 -7.17 -13.49
N GLU A 25 0.76 -7.32 -14.81
CA GLU A 25 -0.35 -6.84 -15.64
C GLU A 25 -1.71 -7.47 -15.28
N HIS A 26 -1.74 -8.77 -15.02
CA HIS A 26 -2.98 -9.47 -14.66
C HIS A 26 -3.59 -8.93 -13.36
N SER A 27 -2.76 -8.64 -12.34
CA SER A 27 -3.26 -8.04 -11.10
C SER A 27 -3.74 -6.63 -11.33
N ARG A 28 -2.98 -5.85 -12.11
CA ARG A 28 -3.34 -4.48 -12.46
C ARG A 28 -4.69 -4.42 -13.19
N GLN A 29 -4.91 -5.24 -14.22
CA GLN A 29 -6.18 -5.29 -14.96
C GLN A 29 -7.35 -5.69 -14.07
N ARG A 30 -7.18 -6.71 -13.23
CA ARG A 30 -8.22 -7.14 -12.28
C ARG A 30 -8.58 -6.02 -11.30
N ASP A 31 -7.59 -5.31 -10.80
CA ASP A 31 -7.80 -4.27 -9.80
C ASP A 31 -8.43 -3.01 -10.45
N PHE A 32 -8.09 -2.69 -11.71
CA PHE A 32 -8.79 -1.66 -12.50
C PHE A 32 -10.21 -2.04 -12.91
N ALA A 33 -10.49 -3.32 -13.06
CA ALA A 33 -11.83 -3.84 -13.30
C ALA A 33 -12.68 -3.97 -12.02
N SER A 34 -12.16 -3.55 -10.87
CA SER A 34 -12.93 -3.57 -9.62
C SER A 34 -14.04 -2.52 -9.63
N ASP A 35 -15.13 -2.82 -8.91
CA ASP A 35 -16.33 -1.96 -8.86
C ASP A 35 -16.04 -0.54 -8.30
N SER A 36 -14.94 -0.38 -7.55
CA SER A 36 -14.57 0.90 -6.96
C SER A 36 -13.06 1.02 -6.77
N PRO A 37 -12.43 2.13 -7.21
CA PRO A 37 -11.00 2.37 -7.03
C PRO A 37 -10.63 2.83 -5.61
N TRP A 38 -11.61 3.27 -4.82
CA TRP A 38 -11.39 3.88 -3.51
C TRP A 38 -10.58 3.01 -2.52
N PRO A 39 -10.80 1.69 -2.41
CA PRO A 39 -10.01 0.86 -1.48
C PRO A 39 -8.51 0.87 -1.80
N PHE A 40 -8.16 0.90 -3.08
CA PHE A 40 -6.76 0.95 -3.53
C PHE A 40 -6.12 2.32 -3.28
N ILE A 41 -6.87 3.41 -3.52
CA ILE A 41 -6.42 4.77 -3.23
C ILE A 41 -6.16 4.95 -1.73
N ILE A 42 -7.11 4.54 -0.88
CA ILE A 42 -6.98 4.63 0.57
C ILE A 42 -5.77 3.83 1.05
N ALA A 43 -5.62 2.58 0.59
CA ALA A 43 -4.47 1.75 0.93
C ALA A 43 -3.13 2.38 0.48
N GLY A 44 -3.10 2.99 -0.71
CA GLY A 44 -1.92 3.70 -1.22
C GLY A 44 -1.55 4.94 -0.40
N VAL A 45 -2.54 5.77 -0.04
CA VAL A 45 -2.33 6.95 0.81
C VAL A 45 -1.84 6.54 2.20
N VAL A 46 -2.45 5.52 2.80
CA VAL A 46 -2.02 4.98 4.09
C VAL A 46 -0.57 4.49 4.00
N LEU A 47 -0.20 3.76 2.95
CA LEU A 47 1.17 3.29 2.73
C LEU A 47 2.17 4.45 2.59
N ALA A 48 1.81 5.49 1.83
CA ALA A 48 2.66 6.67 1.64
C ALA A 48 2.84 7.46 2.96
N LEU A 49 1.78 7.62 3.75
CA LEU A 49 1.87 8.27 5.07
C LEU A 49 2.77 7.48 6.02
N ILE A 50 2.64 6.15 6.06
CA ILE A 50 3.52 5.27 6.84
C ILE A 50 4.98 5.47 6.43
N LEU A 51 5.27 5.52 5.13
CA LEU A 51 6.62 5.76 4.61
C LEU A 51 7.18 7.11 5.08
N VAL A 52 6.41 8.20 4.94
CA VAL A 52 6.84 9.54 5.35
C VAL A 52 7.12 9.58 6.85
N ILE A 53 6.22 9.03 7.67
CA ILE A 53 6.41 8.95 9.13
C ILE A 53 7.67 8.16 9.47
N ALA A 54 7.88 7.01 8.81
CA ALA A 54 9.09 6.21 9.02
C ALA A 54 10.36 6.98 8.69
N LEU A 55 10.39 7.73 7.58
CA LEU A 55 11.52 8.57 7.21
C LEU A 55 11.76 9.69 8.22
N VAL A 56 10.71 10.37 8.68
CA VAL A 56 10.81 11.40 9.73
C VAL A 56 11.42 10.80 11.00
N LEU A 57 10.92 9.65 11.46
CA LEU A 57 11.46 8.97 12.64
C LEU A 57 12.94 8.61 12.46
N ILE A 58 13.33 8.09 11.30
CA ILE A 58 14.73 7.79 10.98
C ILE A 58 15.59 9.05 11.09
N VAL A 59 15.16 10.16 10.47
CA VAL A 59 15.88 11.44 10.53
C VAL A 59 16.03 11.91 11.97
N HIS A 60 14.95 11.85 12.77
CA HIS A 60 14.99 12.23 14.18
C HIS A 60 15.97 11.38 14.99
N VAL A 61 15.99 10.06 14.78
CA VAL A 61 16.94 9.15 15.46
C VAL A 61 18.37 9.47 15.08
N VAL A 62 18.65 9.68 13.79
CA VAL A 62 19.99 10.02 13.30
C VAL A 62 20.47 11.34 13.89
N LEU A 63 19.64 12.39 13.89
CA LEU A 63 20.00 13.69 14.46
C LEU A 63 20.17 13.67 15.98
N ALA A 64 19.43 12.81 16.70
CA ALA A 64 19.60 12.65 18.15
C ALA A 64 20.85 11.84 18.53
N SER A 65 21.43 11.10 17.57
CA SER A 65 22.60 10.25 17.77
C SER A 65 23.94 10.89 17.40
N GLY A 66 23.91 12.09 16.79
CA GLY A 66 25.09 12.90 16.47
C GLY A 66 25.27 14.06 17.44
#